data_AF-A0A2Z5A3D3-F1
#
_entry.id   AF-A0A2Z5A3D3-F1
#
_cell.length_a   1.000
_cell.length_b   1.000
_cell.length_c   1.000
_cell.angle_alpha   90.00
_cell.angle_beta   90.00
_cell.angle_gamma   90.00
#
_symmetry.space_group_name_H-M   'P 1'
#
loop_
_entity.id
_entity.type
_entity.pdbx_description
1 polymer ?
#
loop_
_entity_poly.entity_id
_entity_poly.type
_entity_poly.pdbx_seq_one_letter_code
_entity_poly.pdbx_strand_id
1 'polypeptide(L)'
;MRLKVLGNAGFVLNRLKAEDTKIVTGGEYDYLVVGPNVQIDGNVKKEINNALDQGKRVIFDNQPGQHLASENAALALGMTVEADALMVKKPEKDTGLLITPVDRPARADALSASKAQSNKQDQASNTIENVFGL
;
A
#
# COMPACT_ATOMS: atom_id res chain seq x y z
N MET A 1 -14.82 4.89 0.89
CA MET A 1 -13.66 4.84 -0.06
C MET A 1 -13.96 3.87 -1.21
N ARG A 2 -13.49 4.13 -2.43
CA ARG A 2 -13.65 3.21 -3.58
C ARG A 2 -12.31 2.63 -4.04
N LEU A 3 -12.22 1.31 -4.13
CA LEU A 3 -11.02 0.59 -4.55
C LEU A 3 -11.24 -0.10 -5.88
N LYS A 4 -10.32 0.10 -6.82
CA LYS A 4 -10.12 -0.84 -7.93
C LYS A 4 -8.99 -1.79 -7.55
N VAL A 5 -9.21 -3.09 -7.65
CA VAL A 5 -8.25 -4.10 -7.15
C VAL A 5 -7.75 -4.94 -8.31
N LEU A 6 -6.45 -4.93 -8.53
CA LEU A 6 -5.71 -5.91 -9.32
C LEU A 6 -5.15 -6.95 -8.34
N GLY A 7 -5.62 -8.19 -8.43
CA GLY A 7 -5.32 -9.24 -7.45
C GLY A 7 -6.44 -9.43 -6.43
N ASN A 8 -6.18 -10.22 -5.38
CA ASN A 8 -7.23 -10.69 -4.47
C ASN A 8 -6.86 -10.71 -2.99
N ALA A 9 -5.61 -10.41 -2.64
CA ALA A 9 -5.08 -10.53 -1.28
C ALA A 9 -4.13 -9.37 -0.95
N GLY A 10 -3.85 -9.21 0.34
CA GLY A 10 -2.90 -8.24 0.88
C GLY A 10 -3.39 -7.71 2.22
N PHE A 11 -2.46 -7.34 3.12
CA PHE A 11 -2.85 -6.95 4.48
C PHE A 11 -3.55 -5.59 4.51
N VAL A 12 -3.15 -4.66 3.64
CA VAL A 12 -3.81 -3.36 3.52
C VAL A 12 -5.22 -3.55 2.99
N LEU A 13 -5.38 -4.28 1.88
CA LEU A 13 -6.68 -4.59 1.28
C LEU A 13 -7.62 -5.27 2.27
N ASN A 14 -7.11 -6.24 3.05
CA ASN A 14 -7.92 -6.93 4.06
C ASN A 14 -8.40 -5.97 5.16
N ARG A 15 -7.54 -5.05 5.62
CA ARG A 15 -7.91 -4.04 6.61
C ARG A 15 -8.91 -3.03 6.04
N LEU A 16 -8.71 -2.56 4.80
CA LEU A 16 -9.61 -1.62 4.13
C LEU A 16 -10.99 -2.24 3.83
N LYS A 17 -11.06 -3.54 3.52
CA LYS A 17 -12.33 -4.26 3.33
C LYS A 17 -13.19 -4.34 4.60
N ALA A 18 -12.59 -4.26 5.78
CA ALA A 18 -13.31 -4.24 7.05
C ALA A 18 -13.98 -2.88 7.33
N GLU A 19 -13.65 -1.85 6.54
CA GLU A 19 -14.26 -0.52 6.58
C GLU A 19 -15.40 -0.40 5.55
N ASP A 20 -16.11 0.73 5.52
CA ASP A 20 -17.13 1.07 4.50
C ASP A 20 -16.50 1.39 3.13
N THR A 21 -15.79 0.39 2.61
CA THR A 21 -14.99 0.46 1.39
C THR A 21 -15.67 -0.34 0.29
N LYS A 22 -15.89 0.30 -0.87
CA LYS A 22 -16.51 -0.34 -2.03
C LYS A 22 -15.46 -0.79 -3.04
N ILE A 23 -15.42 -2.09 -3.33
CA ILE A 23 -14.63 -2.63 -4.44
C ILE A 23 -15.41 -2.42 -5.75
N VAL A 24 -14.76 -1.85 -6.76
CA VAL A 24 -15.34 -1.58 -8.08
C VAL A 24 -14.51 -2.21 -9.18
N THR A 25 -15.17 -2.68 -10.24
CA THR A 25 -14.53 -3.32 -11.40
C THR A 25 -14.17 -2.32 -12.51
N GLY A 26 -14.72 -1.11 -12.46
CA GLY A 26 -14.48 0.01 -13.38
C GLY A 26 -15.19 1.28 -12.91
N GLY A 27 -14.94 2.41 -13.57
CA GLY A 27 -15.50 3.72 -13.21
C GLY A 27 -14.62 4.54 -12.25
N GLU A 28 -15.25 5.41 -11.46
CA GLU A 28 -14.58 6.29 -10.49
C GLU A 28 -14.09 5.48 -9.26
N TYR A 29 -12.78 5.54 -8.99
CA TYR A 29 -12.13 4.93 -7.84
C TYR A 29 -11.03 5.85 -7.29
N ASP A 30 -10.79 5.76 -5.98
CA ASP A 30 -9.83 6.60 -5.27
C ASP A 30 -8.43 5.94 -5.21
N TYR A 31 -8.41 4.60 -5.10
CA TYR A 31 -7.18 3.81 -5.00
C TYR A 31 -7.18 2.64 -6.00
N LEU A 32 -6.06 2.46 -6.69
CA LEU A 32 -5.72 1.22 -7.38
C LEU A 32 -4.88 0.35 -6.45
N VAL A 33 -5.38 -0.83 -6.08
CA VAL A 33 -4.65 -1.80 -5.26
C VAL A 33 -4.01 -2.84 -6.16
N VAL A 34 -2.70 -3.04 -6.03
CA VAL A 34 -1.91 -4.05 -6.73
C VAL A 34 -1.47 -5.08 -5.71
N GLY A 35 -2.13 -6.24 -5.70
CA GLY A 35 -1.85 -7.32 -4.76
C GLY A 35 -0.63 -8.18 -5.13
N PRO A 36 -0.28 -9.17 -4.28
CA PRO A 36 0.95 -9.95 -4.42
C PRO A 36 0.96 -10.91 -5.62
N ASN A 37 -0.21 -11.35 -6.05
CA ASN A 37 -0.36 -12.30 -7.16
C ASN A 37 -0.45 -11.62 -8.53
N VAL A 38 -0.26 -10.30 -8.60
CA VAL A 38 -0.34 -9.55 -9.87
C VAL A 38 0.98 -9.65 -10.60
N GLN A 39 0.95 -10.14 -11.84
CA GLN A 39 2.08 -10.04 -12.74
C GLN A 39 2.18 -8.62 -13.31
N ILE A 40 3.32 -7.95 -13.09
CA ILE A 40 3.56 -6.60 -13.60
C ILE A 40 3.96 -6.64 -15.08
N ASP A 41 2.96 -6.71 -15.95
CA ASP A 41 3.11 -6.66 -17.41
C ASP A 41 2.87 -5.24 -17.98
N GLY A 42 2.92 -5.10 -19.31
CA GLY A 42 2.73 -3.81 -19.98
C GLY A 42 1.34 -3.18 -19.74
N ASN A 43 0.29 -3.99 -19.58
CA ASN A 43 -1.06 -3.50 -19.34
C ASN A 43 -1.22 -3.02 -17.89
N VAL A 44 -0.70 -3.78 -16.93
CA VAL A 44 -0.69 -3.40 -15.51
C VAL A 44 0.13 -2.12 -15.31
N LYS A 45 1.30 -2.02 -15.95
CA LYS A 45 2.11 -0.78 -15.94
C LYS A 45 1.33 0.42 -16.48
N LYS A 46 0.64 0.24 -17.61
CA LYS A 46 -0.19 1.31 -18.20
C LYS A 46 -1.31 1.72 -17.24
N GLU A 47 -1.95 0.76 -16.59
CA GLU A 47 -3.03 1.02 -15.64
C GLU A 47 -2.54 1.77 -14.39
N ILE A 48 -1.39 1.37 -13.84
CA ILE A 48 -0.72 2.06 -12.72
C ILE A 48 -0.41 3.51 -13.11
N ASN A 49 0.22 3.72 -14.27
CA ASN A 49 0.56 5.08 -14.73
C ASN A 49 -0.70 5.93 -14.97
N ASN A 50 -1.73 5.36 -15.61
CA ASN A 50 -3.00 6.06 -15.82
C ASN A 50 -3.67 6.47 -14.49
N ALA A 51 -3.62 5.60 -13.47
CA ALA A 51 -4.15 5.92 -12.15
C ALA A 51 -3.41 7.12 -11.55
N LEU A 52 -2.07 7.10 -11.59
CA LEU A 52 -1.23 8.18 -11.08
C LEU A 52 -1.44 9.50 -11.86
N ASP A 53 -1.56 9.43 -13.18
CA ASP A 53 -1.84 10.59 -14.05
C ASP A 53 -3.20 11.24 -13.76
N GLN A 54 -4.18 10.44 -13.32
CA GLN A 54 -5.50 10.90 -12.91
C GLN A 54 -5.52 11.42 -11.46
N GLY A 55 -4.36 11.52 -10.79
CA GLY A 55 -4.27 11.96 -9.39
C GLY A 55 -4.74 10.91 -8.38
N LYS A 56 -4.95 9.66 -8.83
CA LYS A 56 -5.35 8.55 -7.95
C LYS A 56 -4.15 8.01 -7.19
N ARG A 57 -4.43 7.26 -6.12
CA ARG A 57 -3.40 6.62 -5.30
C ARG A 57 -3.21 5.16 -5.74
N VAL A 58 -1.98 4.70 -5.80
CA VAL A 58 -1.64 3.30 -6.09
C VAL A 58 -1.12 2.66 -4.81
N ILE A 59 -1.66 1.52 -4.43
CA ILE A 59 -1.19 0.73 -3.30
C ILE A 59 -0.53 -0.53 -3.86
N PHE A 60 0.77 -0.71 -3.63
CA PHE A 60 1.41 -2.01 -3.78
C PHE A 60 1.26 -2.73 -2.45
N ASP A 61 0.38 -3.72 -2.43
CA ASP A 61 -0.01 -4.47 -1.24
C ASP A 61 0.50 -5.91 -1.32
N ASN A 62 0.81 -6.47 -0.16
CA ASN A 62 1.40 -7.79 -0.06
C ASN A 62 0.96 -8.50 1.22
N GLN A 63 1.38 -9.74 1.41
CA GLN A 63 1.43 -10.35 2.73
C GLN A 63 2.68 -9.87 3.48
N PRO A 64 2.57 -9.64 4.80
CA PRO A 64 3.70 -9.34 5.67
C PRO A 64 4.89 -10.30 5.48
N GLY A 65 6.10 -9.76 5.29
CA GLY A 65 7.36 -10.50 5.24
C GLY A 65 7.72 -11.11 3.87
N GLN A 66 6.96 -10.82 2.80
CA GLN A 66 7.24 -11.40 1.47
C GLN A 66 7.97 -10.47 0.50
N HIS A 67 8.25 -9.20 0.85
CA HIS A 67 8.96 -8.18 0.01
C HIS A 67 8.39 -7.90 -1.40
N LEU A 68 7.34 -8.59 -1.87
CA LEU A 68 6.72 -8.44 -3.19
C LEU A 68 6.14 -7.03 -3.47
N ALA A 69 5.79 -6.23 -2.45
CA ALA A 69 5.35 -4.86 -2.66
C ALA A 69 6.48 -4.00 -3.26
N SER A 70 7.69 -4.13 -2.70
CA SER A 70 8.92 -3.50 -3.20
C SER A 70 9.24 -3.95 -4.63
N GLU A 71 9.13 -5.26 -4.90
CA GLU A 71 9.40 -5.83 -6.23
C GLU A 71 8.41 -5.34 -7.28
N ASN A 72 7.10 -5.34 -6.95
CA ASN A 72 6.06 -4.86 -7.85
C ASN A 72 6.22 -3.36 -8.14
N ALA A 73 6.58 -2.56 -7.13
CA ALA A 73 6.89 -1.15 -7.32
C ALA A 73 8.14 -0.94 -8.20
N ALA A 74 9.18 -1.75 -8.03
CA ALA A 74 10.38 -1.70 -8.87
C ALA A 74 10.08 -2.05 -10.33
N LEU A 75 9.29 -3.10 -10.56
CA LEU A 75 8.88 -3.50 -11.91
C LEU A 75 7.98 -2.45 -12.56
N ALA A 76 7.07 -1.84 -11.80
CA ALA A 76 6.06 -0.93 -12.33
C ALA A 76 6.60 0.49 -12.55
N LEU A 77 7.42 0.98 -11.61
CA LEU A 77 7.80 2.39 -11.50
C LEU A 77 9.31 2.62 -11.49
N GLY A 78 10.12 1.56 -11.53
CA GLY A 78 11.58 1.67 -11.55
C GLY A 78 12.20 2.14 -10.23
N MET A 79 11.49 1.96 -9.10
CA MET A 79 11.93 2.39 -7.77
C MET A 79 12.00 1.23 -6.79
N THR A 80 12.98 1.26 -5.89
CA THR A 80 13.13 0.25 -4.84
C THR A 80 12.99 0.92 -3.48
N VAL A 81 11.96 0.54 -2.74
CA VAL A 81 11.74 0.96 -1.34
C VAL A 81 11.36 -0.29 -0.56
N GLU A 82 12.12 -0.60 0.48
CA GLU A 82 11.83 -1.75 1.34
C GLU A 82 10.64 -1.45 2.25
N ALA A 83 9.49 -2.05 1.92
CA ALA A 83 8.29 -2.00 2.74
C ALA A 83 7.40 -3.22 2.51
N ASP A 84 6.58 -3.58 3.50
CA ASP A 84 5.58 -4.63 3.36
C ASP A 84 4.41 -4.19 2.45
N ALA A 85 4.10 -2.89 2.42
CA ALA A 85 3.21 -2.26 1.44
C ALA A 85 3.62 -0.81 1.20
N LEU A 86 3.24 -0.27 0.04
CA LEU A 86 3.56 1.09 -0.39
C LEU A 86 2.32 1.79 -0.91
N MET A 87 2.04 3.00 -0.45
CA MET A 87 1.10 3.92 -1.10
C MET A 87 1.88 4.95 -1.93
N VAL A 88 1.51 5.11 -3.18
CA VAL A 88 2.15 6.00 -4.15
C VAL A 88 1.12 6.95 -4.72
N LYS A 89 1.48 8.23 -4.84
CA LYS A 89 0.66 9.24 -5.53
C LYS A 89 1.54 10.29 -6.21
N LYS A 90 0.98 10.97 -7.21
CA LYS A 90 1.57 12.21 -7.72
C LYS A 90 1.20 13.40 -6.82
N PRO A 91 2.15 14.28 -6.47
CA PRO A 91 1.85 15.54 -5.80
C PRO A 91 1.09 16.48 -6.77
N GLU A 92 0.17 17.30 -6.24
CA GLU A 92 -0.66 18.20 -7.06
C GLU A 92 0.13 19.36 -7.69
N LYS A 93 1.23 19.79 -7.06
CA LYS A 93 2.00 20.98 -7.42
C LYS A 93 3.50 20.74 -7.49
N ASP A 94 3.92 19.50 -7.72
CA ASP A 94 5.34 19.14 -7.76
C ASP A 94 5.61 18.04 -8.79
N THR A 95 6.90 17.80 -9.05
CA THR A 95 7.38 16.74 -9.92
C THR A 95 7.69 15.48 -9.10
N GLY A 96 7.60 14.31 -9.74
CA GLY A 96 7.94 13.04 -9.13
C GLY A 96 6.77 12.32 -8.46
N LEU A 97 7.10 11.41 -7.53
CA LEU A 97 6.16 10.54 -6.85
C LEU A 97 6.35 10.66 -5.34
N LEU A 98 5.24 10.80 -4.62
CA LEU A 98 5.20 10.69 -3.18
C LEU A 98 4.96 9.22 -2.82
N ILE A 99 5.88 8.66 -2.04
CA ILE A 99 5.86 7.26 -1.61
C ILE A 99 5.71 7.24 -0.09
N THR A 100 4.74 6.48 0.39
CA THR A 100 4.48 6.30 1.81
C THR A 100 4.52 4.80 2.12
N PRO A 101 5.59 4.29 2.76
CA PRO A 101 5.60 2.96 3.32
C PRO A 101 4.43 2.77 4.29
N VAL A 102 3.78 1.62 4.23
CA VAL A 102 2.71 1.27 5.16
C VAL A 102 3.22 0.17 6.08
N ASP A 103 3.26 0.50 7.37
CA ASP A 103 3.76 -0.39 8.40
C ASP A 103 2.77 -1.53 8.64
N ARG A 104 3.32 -2.70 8.96
CA ARG A 104 2.53 -3.85 9.37
C ARG A 104 1.75 -3.52 10.64
N PRO A 105 0.51 -4.03 10.79
CA PRO A 105 -0.11 -4.10 12.09
C PRO A 105 0.83 -4.86 13.04
N ALA A 106 1.12 -4.30 14.21
CA ALA A 106 1.84 -5.02 15.24
C ALA A 106 1.00 -6.25 15.62
N ARG A 107 1.30 -7.42 15.03
CA ARG A 107 0.72 -8.66 15.55
C ARG A 107 1.23 -8.82 16.97
N ALA A 108 0.32 -9.20 17.85
CA ALA A 108 0.59 -9.59 19.21
C ALA A 108 1.50 -10.83 19.26
N ASP A 109 2.80 -10.66 18.94
CA ASP A 109 3.86 -11.51 19.48
C ASP A 109 4.13 -11.05 20.93
N ALA A 110 3.06 -10.96 21.72
CA ALA A 110 3.09 -10.68 23.15
C ALA A 110 3.50 -11.92 23.96
N LEU A 111 4.36 -12.77 23.40
CA LEU A 111 4.95 -13.92 24.11
C LEU A 111 6.49 -13.91 24.12
N SER A 112 7.14 -12.87 23.60
CA SER A 112 8.60 -12.67 23.81
C SER A 112 9.00 -11.30 24.35
N ALA A 113 8.07 -10.36 24.56
CA ALA A 113 8.37 -9.07 25.18
C ALA A 113 8.18 -9.08 26.71
N SER A 114 8.61 -10.16 27.37
CA SER A 114 8.97 -10.02 28.78
C SER A 114 10.30 -9.26 28.85
N LYS A 115 10.22 -8.03 29.36
CA LYS A 115 11.33 -7.15 29.76
C LYS A 115 12.04 -6.36 28.63
N ALA A 116 11.35 -5.35 28.10
CA ALA A 116 12.00 -4.10 27.70
C ALA A 116 10.98 -2.95 27.64
N GLN A 117 10.39 -2.58 28.79
CA GLN A 117 9.96 -1.20 28.96
C GLN A 117 11.23 -0.34 29.00
N SER A 118 11.53 0.36 27.90
CA SER A 118 12.49 1.47 27.90
C SER A 118 12.42 2.26 26.59
N ASN A 119 11.70 3.38 26.64
CA ASN A 119 12.06 4.64 25.97
C ASN A 119 12.43 4.58 24.48
N LYS A 120 11.45 4.35 23.61
CA LYS A 120 11.43 4.99 22.29
C LYS A 120 10.16 5.82 22.17
N GLN A 121 10.36 7.10 22.45
CA GLN A 121 9.60 8.26 21.98
C GLN A 121 8.74 7.92 20.75
N ASP A 122 7.44 8.22 20.83
CA ASP A 122 6.42 8.01 19.79
C ASP A 122 6.93 8.42 18.39
N GLN A 123 7.54 7.49 17.66
CA GLN A 123 7.71 7.65 16.22
C GLN A 123 6.32 7.48 15.63
N ALA A 124 5.85 8.51 14.91
CA ALA A 124 4.65 8.40 14.10
C ALA A 124 4.84 7.22 13.12
N SER A 125 4.25 6.07 13.47
CA SER A 125 4.27 4.89 12.61
C SER A 125 3.30 5.13 11.47
N ASN A 126 3.69 4.74 10.25
CA ASN A 126 2.81 4.77 9.09
C ASN A 126 1.88 3.56 9.11
N THR A 127 1.12 3.39 10.19
CA THR A 127 0.09 2.36 10.28
C THR A 127 -0.96 2.54 9.20
N ILE A 128 -1.73 1.50 8.92
CA ILE A 128 -2.83 1.56 7.94
C ILE A 128 -3.82 2.66 8.34
N GLU A 129 -4.16 2.74 9.63
CA GLU A 129 -5.06 3.77 10.17
C GLU A 129 -4.54 5.18 9.88
N ASN A 130 -3.26 5.44 10.14
CA ASN A 130 -2.66 6.76 9.93
C ASN A 130 -2.53 7.13 8.44
N VAL A 131 -2.13 6.18 7.59
CA VAL A 131 -1.92 6.42 6.15
C VAL A 131 -3.25 6.63 5.41
N PHE A 132 -4.29 5.91 5.82
CA PHE A 132 -5.60 5.93 5.14
C PHE A 132 -6.66 6.77 5.85
N GLY A 133 -6.37 7.30 7.05
CA GLY A 133 -7.30 8.13 7.82
C GLY A 133 -8.52 7.37 8.31
N LEU A 134 -8.31 6.14 8.79
CA LEU A 134 -9.35 5.26 9.33
C LEU A 134 -9.55 5.47 10.83
#